data_AF-K1SGS8-F1
#
_entry.id   AF-K1SGS8-F1
#
_cell.length_a   1.000
_cell.length_b   1.000
_cell.length_c   1.000
_cell.angle_alpha   90.00
_cell.angle_beta   90.00
_cell.angle_gamma   90.00
#
_symmetry.space_group_name_H-M   'P 1'
#
loop_
_entity.id
_entity.type
_entity.pdbx_description
1 polymer ?
#
loop_
_entity_poly.entity_id
_entity_poly.type
_entity_poly.pdbx_seq_one_letter_code
_entity_poly.pdbx_strand_id
1 'polypeptide(L)'
;MKHIGWFIIIWAMLLGFSLQLKAQHISVSAPTHVAAGENFRVAYTINTRDVEEFRLGGVGEGLEVIAGPYTSSQSSYQMINGHTSSSSSVTYYLYALRS
;
A
#
# COMPACT_ATOMS: atom_id res chain seq x y z
N MET A 1 10.87 48.89 2.14
CA MET A 1 11.80 47.86 2.64
C MET A 1 11.14 46.77 3.50
N LYS A 2 10.05 47.04 4.24
CA LYS A 2 9.35 46.03 5.10
C LYS A 2 8.66 44.89 4.34
N HIS A 3 8.09 45.16 3.16
CA HIS A 3 7.37 44.14 2.38
C HIS A 3 8.28 43.05 1.78
N ILE A 4 9.55 43.37 1.46
CA ILE A 4 10.47 42.40 0.85
C ILE A 4 10.86 41.28 1.83
N GLY A 5 11.03 41.61 3.11
CA GLY A 5 11.34 40.63 4.15
C GLY A 5 10.19 39.65 4.40
N TRP A 6 8.96 40.11 4.26
CA TRP A 6 7.76 39.27 4.37
C TRP A 6 7.69 38.22 3.27
N PHE A 7 8.02 38.59 2.03
CA PHE A 7 8.09 37.64 0.92
C PHE A 7 9.19 36.59 1.09
N ILE A 8 10.33 36.96 1.67
CA ILE A 8 11.44 36.04 1.97
C ILE A 8 11.03 35.01 3.02
N ILE A 9 10.30 35.43 4.07
CA ILE A 9 9.80 34.52 5.11
C ILE A 9 8.80 33.52 4.53
N ILE A 10 7.86 33.98 3.69
CA ILE A 10 6.90 33.11 3.01
C ILE A 10 7.63 32.10 2.10
N TRP A 11 8.65 32.55 1.37
CA TRP A 11 9.47 31.68 0.52
C TRP A 11 10.26 30.63 1.32
N ALA A 12 10.84 31.00 2.45
CA ALA A 12 11.55 30.08 3.33
C ALA A 12 10.61 29.03 3.94
N MET A 13 9.37 29.42 4.27
CA MET A 13 8.35 28.51 4.80
C MET A 13 7.86 27.52 3.73
N LEU A 14 7.69 27.98 2.49
CA LEU A 14 7.34 27.12 1.35
C LEU A 14 8.43 26.12 1.00
N LEU A 15 9.70 26.52 1.08
CA LEU A 15 10.84 25.63 0.84
C LEU A 15 11.04 24.60 1.97
N GLY A 16 10.75 24.97 3.23
CA GLY A 16 10.79 24.06 4.37
C GLY A 16 9.66 23.01 4.38
N PHE A 17 8.59 23.25 3.62
CA PHE A 17 7.45 22.34 3.45
C PHE A 17 7.64 21.35 2.30
N SER A 18 8.87 21.08 1.85
CA SER A 18 9.13 19.96 0.94
C SER A 18 8.82 18.64 1.65
N LEU A 19 7.56 18.24 1.58
CA LEU A 19 6.98 17.05 2.18
C LEU A 19 7.78 15.83 1.76
N GLN A 20 8.26 15.06 2.74
CA GLN A 20 8.76 13.72 2.50
C GLN A 20 7.60 12.85 2.05
N LEU A 21 7.39 12.74 0.74
CA LEU A 21 6.49 11.76 0.17
C LEU A 21 7.08 10.37 0.39
N LYS A 22 6.71 9.72 1.49
CA LYS A 22 6.90 8.28 1.67
C LYS A 22 5.98 7.59 0.66
N ALA A 23 6.56 7.13 -0.45
CA ALA A 23 5.82 6.37 -1.45
C ALA A 23 5.25 5.10 -0.81
N GLN A 24 3.93 4.96 -0.79
CA GLN A 24 3.26 3.72 -0.40
C GLN A 24 3.31 2.78 -1.61
N HIS A 25 4.00 1.65 -1.46
CA HIS A 25 4.08 0.64 -2.50
C HIS A 25 3.00 -0.42 -2.30
N ILE A 26 2.15 -0.59 -3.30
CA ILE A 26 1.11 -1.62 -3.37
C ILE A 26 1.55 -2.65 -4.40
N SER A 27 1.63 -3.92 -4.01
CA SER A 27 1.83 -5.04 -4.92
C SER A 27 0.60 -5.94 -4.95
N VAL A 28 0.26 -6.42 -6.13
CA VAL A 28 -0.83 -7.38 -6.34
C VAL A 28 -0.24 -8.67 -6.86
N SER A 29 -0.64 -9.78 -6.27
CA SER A 29 -0.24 -11.12 -6.67
C SER A 29 -1.48 -11.94 -7.00
N ALA A 30 -1.56 -12.39 -8.25
CA ALA A 30 -2.56 -13.31 -8.76
C ALA A 30 -1.93 -14.13 -9.90
N PRO A 31 -2.41 -15.36 -10.16
CA PRO A 31 -1.99 -16.11 -11.34
C PRO A 31 -2.39 -15.37 -12.62
N THR A 32 -1.55 -15.47 -13.67
CA THR A 32 -1.83 -14.83 -14.96
C THR A 32 -2.90 -15.60 -15.76
N HIS A 33 -2.98 -16.91 -15.56
CA HIS A 33 -3.96 -17.81 -16.17
C HIS A 33 -4.46 -18.79 -15.12
N VAL A 34 -5.75 -19.08 -15.17
CA VAL A 34 -6.46 -20.04 -14.30
C VAL A 34 -7.46 -20.77 -15.18
N ALA A 35 -7.55 -22.10 -15.09
CA ALA A 35 -8.52 -22.85 -15.87
C ALA A 35 -9.95 -22.65 -15.30
N ALA A 36 -10.97 -22.92 -16.11
CA ALA A 36 -12.35 -22.90 -15.63
C ALA A 36 -12.55 -23.99 -14.57
N GLY A 37 -13.25 -23.65 -13.49
CA GLY A 37 -13.46 -24.52 -12.34
C GLY A 37 -12.32 -24.53 -11.31
N GLU A 38 -11.24 -23.76 -11.51
CA GLU A 38 -10.12 -23.70 -10.57
C GLU A 38 -10.22 -22.52 -9.60
N ASN A 39 -9.83 -22.79 -8.35
CA ASN A 39 -9.71 -21.79 -7.30
C ASN A 39 -8.33 -21.14 -7.33
N PHE A 40 -8.29 -19.83 -7.17
CA PHE A 40 -7.03 -19.08 -7.05
C PHE A 40 -7.12 -17.99 -6.00
N ARG A 41 -5.94 -17.59 -5.51
CA ARG A 41 -5.80 -16.53 -4.52
C ARG A 41 -5.39 -15.23 -5.20
N VAL A 42 -6.05 -14.14 -4.83
CA VAL A 42 -5.63 -12.78 -5.14
C VAL A 42 -5.15 -12.14 -3.84
N ALA A 43 -3.95 -11.57 -3.83
CA ALA A 43 -3.36 -10.94 -2.66
C ALA A 43 -2.85 -9.53 -2.98
N TYR A 44 -3.22 -8.56 -2.16
CA TYR A 44 -2.82 -7.16 -2.20
C TYR A 44 -1.93 -6.88 -1.00
N THR A 45 -0.65 -6.62 -1.21
CA THR A 45 0.30 -6.27 -0.14
C THR A 45 0.63 -4.79 -0.21
N ILE A 46 0.41 -4.08 0.89
CA ILE A 46 0.67 -2.66 1.04
C ILE A 46 1.80 -2.50 2.06
N ASN A 47 2.86 -1.79 1.69
CA ASN A 47 4.05 -1.60 2.55
C ASN A 47 3.88 -0.46 3.57
N THR A 48 2.74 -0.43 4.25
CA THR A 48 2.48 0.44 5.40
C THR A 48 1.45 -0.23 6.33
N ARG A 49 1.40 0.19 7.61
CA ARG A 49 0.31 -0.16 8.54
C ARG A 49 -0.83 0.86 8.51
N ASP A 50 -0.56 2.05 8.01
CA ASP A 50 -1.48 3.18 7.96
C ASP A 50 -2.38 3.07 6.71
N VAL A 51 -3.16 2.00 6.67
CA VAL A 51 -4.12 1.75 5.58
C VAL A 51 -5.52 2.07 6.10
N GLU A 52 -6.10 3.14 5.60
CA GLU A 52 -7.48 3.53 5.88
C GLU A 52 -8.38 3.17 4.69
N GLU A 53 -9.57 2.64 5.01
CA GLU A 53 -10.64 2.39 4.03
C GLU A 53 -10.22 1.60 2.77
N PHE A 54 -9.39 0.56 2.93
CA PHE A 54 -9.03 -0.30 1.80
C PHE A 54 -10.27 -1.00 1.23
N ARG A 55 -10.59 -0.69 -0.03
CA ARG A 55 -11.69 -1.30 -0.77
C ARG A 55 -11.13 -2.22 -1.84
N LEU A 56 -11.45 -3.50 -1.72
CA LEU A 56 -11.24 -4.44 -2.82
C LEU A 56 -12.25 -4.11 -3.91
N GLY A 57 -11.76 -3.83 -5.12
CA GLY A 57 -12.63 -3.79 -6.29
C GLY A 57 -13.32 -5.14 -6.49
N GLY A 58 -14.52 -5.12 -7.09
CA GLY A 58 -15.18 -6.35 -7.50
C GLY A 58 -14.27 -7.18 -8.41
N VAL A 59 -14.39 -8.50 -8.32
CA VAL A 59 -13.76 -9.41 -9.29
C VAL A 59 -14.43 -9.22 -10.66
N GLY A 60 -13.64 -9.30 -11.73
CA GLY A 60 -14.13 -9.12 -13.09
C GLY A 60 -15.16 -10.17 -13.51
N GLU A 61 -15.86 -9.95 -14.63
CA GLU A 61 -16.82 -10.91 -15.16
C GLU A 61 -16.20 -12.31 -15.35
N GLY A 62 -16.95 -13.35 -15.00
CA GLY A 62 -16.48 -14.75 -15.04
C GLY A 62 -15.64 -15.19 -13.84
N LEU A 63 -15.56 -14.37 -12.79
CA LEU A 63 -14.92 -14.70 -11.52
C LEU A 63 -15.93 -14.60 -10.37
N GLU A 64 -15.95 -15.61 -9.51
CA GLU A 64 -16.79 -15.66 -8.32
C GLU A 64 -15.91 -15.62 -7.07
N VAL A 65 -16.20 -14.71 -6.12
CA VAL A 65 -15.51 -14.72 -4.83
C VAL A 65 -16.09 -15.83 -3.97
N ILE A 66 -15.26 -16.81 -3.63
CA ILE A 66 -15.67 -17.97 -2.83
C ILE A 66 -15.24 -17.87 -1.36
N ALA A 67 -14.27 -17.02 -1.04
CA ALA A 67 -13.86 -16.77 0.35
C ALA A 67 -13.09 -15.44 0.53
N GLY A 68 -13.25 -14.82 1.71
CA GLY A 68 -12.53 -13.61 2.12
C GLY A 68 -13.42 -12.35 2.15
N PRO A 69 -12.81 -11.15 2.24
CA PRO A 69 -11.37 -10.92 2.31
C PRO A 69 -10.77 -11.24 3.68
N TYR A 70 -9.58 -11.82 3.66
CA TYR A 70 -8.75 -12.04 4.83
C TYR A 70 -7.66 -10.98 4.91
N THR A 71 -7.22 -10.67 6.12
CA THR A 71 -6.19 -9.64 6.38
C THR A 71 -5.05 -10.25 7.19
N SER A 72 -3.82 -9.95 6.80
CA SER A 72 -2.61 -10.31 7.53
C SER A 72 -1.68 -9.11 7.63
N SER A 73 -1.09 -8.87 8.79
CA SER A 73 -0.16 -7.76 9.02
C SER A 73 1.21 -8.29 9.41
N GLN A 74 2.27 -7.69 8.87
CA GLN A 74 3.65 -8.05 9.18
C GLN A 74 4.49 -6.83 9.54
N SER A 75 5.41 -7.02 10.47
CA SER A 75 6.37 -6.01 10.93
C SER A 75 7.75 -6.62 11.03
N SER A 76 8.78 -5.90 10.57
CA SER A 76 10.18 -6.26 10.79
C SER A 76 10.97 -5.07 11.33
N TYR A 77 11.91 -5.36 12.22
CA TYR A 77 12.85 -4.41 12.80
C TYR A 77 14.26 -4.95 12.58
N GLN A 78 15.14 -4.10 12.08
CA GLN A 78 16.52 -4.43 11.76
C GLN A 78 17.44 -3.36 12.35
N MET A 79 18.56 -3.77 12.93
CA MET A 79 19.58 -2.87 13.44
C MET A 79 20.94 -3.32 12.88
N ILE A 80 21.58 -2.47 12.08
CA ILE A 80 22.84 -2.75 11.41
C ILE A 80 23.81 -1.61 11.70
N ASN A 81 24.95 -1.89 12.35
CA ASN A 81 25.97 -0.90 12.71
C ASN A 81 25.40 0.33 13.46
N GLY A 82 24.44 0.13 14.35
CA GLY A 82 23.77 1.22 15.08
C GLY A 82 22.67 1.94 14.30
N HIS A 83 22.52 1.69 13.00
CA HIS A 83 21.39 2.19 12.22
C HIS A 83 20.17 1.28 12.38
N THR A 84 19.06 1.84 12.86
CA THR A 84 17.79 1.13 13.01
C THR A 84 16.90 1.38 11.80
N SER A 85 16.39 0.30 11.21
CA SER A 85 15.42 0.30 10.11
C SER A 85 14.22 -0.54 10.51
N SER A 86 13.00 -0.02 10.25
CA SER A 86 11.75 -0.76 10.47
C SER A 86 10.94 -0.81 9.19
N SER A 87 10.33 -1.97 8.90
CA SER A 87 9.40 -2.13 7.80
C SER A 87 8.09 -2.75 8.27
N SER A 88 7.03 -2.48 7.52
CA SER A 88 5.68 -2.89 7.84
C SER A 88 4.86 -3.12 6.60
N SER A 89 4.02 -4.14 6.62
CA SER A 89 3.09 -4.39 5.55
C SER A 89 1.76 -4.96 6.04
N VAL A 90 0.70 -4.67 5.30
CA VAL A 90 -0.62 -5.28 5.46
C VAL A 90 -0.96 -5.96 4.15
N THR A 91 -1.42 -7.20 4.22
CA THR A 91 -1.82 -8.02 3.07
C THR A 91 -3.29 -8.38 3.18
N TYR A 92 -4.07 -7.98 2.19
CA TYR A 92 -5.46 -8.37 2.01
C TYR A 92 -5.53 -9.46 0.94
N TYR A 93 -6.27 -10.54 1.18
CA TYR A 93 -6.40 -11.60 0.18
C TYR A 93 -7.79 -12.23 0.14
N LEU A 94 -8.19 -12.67 -1.05
CA LEU A 94 -9.43 -13.38 -1.30
C LEU A 94 -9.17 -14.61 -2.16
N TYR A 95 -10.10 -15.55 -2.14
CA TYR A 95 -10.15 -16.66 -3.08
C TYR A 95 -11.27 -16.44 -4.07
N ALA A 96 -10.95 -16.60 -5.34
CA ALA A 96 -11.89 -16.55 -6.43
C ALA A 96 -11.88 -17.89 -7.19
N LEU A 97 -13.03 -18.24 -7.73
CA LEU A 97 -13.25 -19.34 -8.65
C LEU A 97 -13.45 -18.76 -10.05
N ARG A 98 -12.82 -19.35 -11.07
CA ARG A 98 -13.15 -19.03 -12.45
C ARG A 98 -14.34 -19.88 -12.91
N SER A 99 -15.45 -19.24 -13.24
CA SER A 99 -16.65 -19.89 -13.78
C SER A 99 -16.42 -20.42 -15.18
#